data_AF-A0A177A092-F1
#
_entry.id   AF-A0A177A092-F1
#
_cell.length_a   1.000
_cell.length_b   1.000
_cell.length_c   1.000
_cell.angle_alpha   90.00
_cell.angle_beta   90.00
_cell.angle_gamma   90.00
#
_symmetry.space_group_name_H-M   'P 1'
#
loop_
_entity.id
_entity.type
_entity.pdbx_description
1 polymer ?
#
loop_
_entity_poly.entity_id
_entity_poly.type
_entity_poly.pdbx_seq_one_letter_code
_entity_poly.pdbx_strand_id
1 'polypeptide(L)'
;MAFRCPPFLSLTYFPPQFPITIPIITTDTRSNNHQNGIPHNPNHIPPPLPLPPIPPPLHRPPLTTWTSLILTHHGERRPLLTHPHSTLTPLGAHQAHSSGSLLRRRYLTGPSAYNTSFVPLHGFHKNYIDNQRVQVLSAPEQPVVASAWAFLQGLYPPVDAPAMVGGSPKAGTAGGRDWNNIWIAGSDRCALHAASTAAQINSSVYIDTTEASAPFFASMIPSVFGGVVPEMMVTYHNAPALYDYAAYATLHNSTVAETLPASALARLRALAGKRFWGVHGVQRGTGEGEEGDGEQDAILKPIAGRTFAERVLYLLTRTTTSERPGALNLLFSSSAPFVGFSSISGLAEQDARFKGVVEPGSMMVFEVFSYTDPEAGRPGKEDLWVRFLYRNGTAEGARLVGYPLFGRGRSKMDMRFSEFEKEMGAIGKGVGEWCEVCGVGPVFCPAFVEGLDKGRKEEEEKGKDGDGEGGKKKKKGTTALELGLGLGAAGFVVVFGGLVMVFCARSRRRKEVRDKEEGWEMGDRGAKEERVRSGADYEVRNEDEETVNPMREPVRVEDRV
;
A
#
# COMPACT_ATOMS: atom_id res chain seq x y z
N MET A 1 32.00 -21.81 35.59
CA MET A 1 30.99 -21.54 36.64
C MET A 1 29.72 -21.09 35.95
N ALA A 2 28.65 -21.86 36.12
CA ALA A 2 27.34 -21.67 35.53
C ALA A 2 26.35 -21.30 36.64
N PHE A 3 25.44 -20.37 36.37
CA PHE A 3 24.24 -20.09 37.17
C PHE A 3 23.14 -19.68 36.18
N ARG A 4 22.23 -20.57 35.74
CA ARG A 4 21.02 -21.14 36.36
C ARG A 4 20.00 -20.10 36.87
N CYS A 5 18.91 -19.95 36.11
CA CYS A 5 17.64 -19.35 36.52
C CYS A 5 16.85 -20.28 37.47
N PRO A 6 16.06 -19.75 38.43
CA PRO A 6 15.06 -20.52 39.17
C PRO A 6 13.64 -20.42 38.56
N PRO A 7 12.72 -21.32 38.94
CA PRO A 7 11.53 -21.66 38.14
C PRO A 7 10.20 -21.05 38.63
N PHE A 8 9.21 -21.23 37.76
CA PHE A 8 7.76 -21.04 37.90
C PHE A 8 7.17 -21.51 39.24
N LEU A 9 6.21 -20.72 39.76
CA LEU A 9 5.28 -21.11 40.81
C LEU A 9 3.84 -20.98 40.30
N SER A 10 3.14 -22.11 40.36
CA SER A 10 1.72 -22.31 40.05
C SER A 10 0.88 -21.94 41.26
N LEU A 11 -0.26 -21.25 41.07
CA LEU A 11 -1.28 -21.09 42.11
C LEU A 11 -2.68 -21.27 41.50
N THR A 12 -3.39 -22.23 42.08
CA THR A 12 -4.74 -22.70 41.78
C THR A 12 -5.82 -21.94 42.57
N TYR A 13 -6.88 -21.53 41.86
CA TYR A 13 -8.33 -21.71 42.14
C TYR A 13 -8.98 -21.33 43.49
N PHE A 14 -10.00 -20.43 43.46
CA PHE A 14 -11.45 -20.57 43.83
C PHE A 14 -12.13 -19.17 43.98
N PRO A 15 -13.49 -19.00 44.02
CA PRO A 15 -14.24 -18.00 43.24
C PRO A 15 -15.05 -17.02 44.14
N PRO A 16 -16.03 -16.27 43.58
CA PRO A 16 -17.39 -16.42 44.11
C PRO A 16 -18.52 -16.42 43.06
N GLN A 17 -19.61 -17.09 43.44
CA GLN A 17 -20.93 -17.11 42.81
C GLN A 17 -21.76 -15.87 43.20
N PHE A 18 -22.73 -15.45 42.36
CA PHE A 18 -24.17 -15.39 42.68
C PHE A 18 -24.99 -15.06 41.39
N PRO A 19 -26.27 -15.51 41.30
CA PRO A 19 -26.98 -15.76 40.03
C PRO A 19 -27.96 -14.65 39.64
N ILE A 20 -28.31 -14.61 38.34
CA ILE A 20 -29.48 -13.87 37.83
C ILE A 20 -30.35 -14.83 37.02
N THR A 21 -31.59 -14.97 37.48
CA THR A 21 -32.69 -15.74 36.92
C THR A 21 -33.48 -14.87 35.94
N ILE A 22 -33.83 -15.38 34.75
CA ILE A 22 -34.83 -14.77 33.86
C ILE A 22 -35.81 -15.87 33.39
N PRO A 23 -37.14 -15.68 33.53
CA PRO A 23 -38.14 -16.72 33.30
C PRO A 23 -38.58 -16.80 31.83
N ILE A 24 -38.94 -18.03 31.43
CA ILE A 24 -39.56 -18.39 30.15
C ILE A 24 -41.08 -18.22 30.29
N ILE A 25 -41.69 -17.43 29.41
CA ILE A 25 -43.15 -17.26 29.30
C ILE A 25 -43.68 -18.28 28.29
N THR A 26 -44.48 -19.23 28.77
CA THR A 26 -45.35 -20.11 27.99
C THR A 26 -46.74 -19.50 27.94
N THR A 27 -47.27 -19.24 26.74
CA THR A 27 -48.68 -18.89 26.56
C THR A 27 -49.49 -20.14 26.21
N ASP A 28 -50.36 -20.51 27.14
CA ASP A 28 -51.40 -21.51 27.05
C ASP A 28 -52.72 -20.81 26.65
N THR A 29 -53.38 -21.26 25.58
CA THR A 29 -54.70 -20.74 25.16
C THR A 29 -55.75 -21.83 25.31
N ARG A 30 -56.65 -21.59 26.27
CA ARG A 30 -57.77 -22.44 26.65
C ARG A 30 -59.01 -22.16 25.77
N SER A 31 -59.67 -23.25 25.38
CA SER A 31 -60.94 -23.33 24.65
C SER A 31 -62.19 -23.18 25.55
N ASN A 32 -63.28 -22.66 24.99
CA ASN A 32 -64.73 -22.94 25.23
C ASN A 32 -65.52 -22.02 24.24
N ASN A 33 -66.64 -22.35 23.58
CA ASN A 33 -67.76 -23.24 23.87
C ASN A 33 -68.66 -23.44 22.61
N HIS A 34 -69.59 -24.40 22.71
CA HIS A 34 -70.86 -24.62 21.99
C HIS A 34 -71.03 -25.66 20.85
N GLN A 35 -72.09 -26.44 21.07
CA GLN A 35 -72.58 -27.69 20.47
C GLN A 35 -73.33 -27.50 19.14
N ASN A 36 -73.30 -28.53 18.27
CA ASN A 36 -74.47 -29.35 17.86
C ASN A 36 -74.16 -30.28 16.67
N GLY A 37 -74.57 -31.56 16.74
CA GLY A 37 -74.86 -32.39 15.55
C GLY A 37 -74.21 -33.79 15.43
N ILE A 38 -74.89 -34.81 16.00
CA ILE A 38 -75.22 -36.19 15.50
C ILE A 38 -74.16 -37.03 14.70
N PRO A 39 -74.04 -38.37 14.94
CA PRO A 39 -72.82 -39.13 14.68
C PRO A 39 -72.76 -39.82 13.31
N HIS A 40 -71.58 -39.84 12.69
CA HIS A 40 -71.27 -40.72 11.57
C HIS A 40 -69.92 -41.40 11.78
N ASN A 41 -69.94 -42.72 11.91
CA ASN A 41 -68.80 -43.59 11.66
C ASN A 41 -68.63 -43.71 10.15
N PRO A 42 -67.46 -43.35 9.60
CA PRO A 42 -66.82 -44.28 8.68
C PRO A 42 -65.29 -44.28 8.82
N ASN A 43 -64.76 -45.42 9.25
CA ASN A 43 -63.40 -45.84 8.93
C ASN A 43 -63.17 -45.80 7.41
N HIS A 44 -62.42 -44.81 6.91
CA HIS A 44 -61.47 -44.94 5.80
C HIS A 44 -60.80 -43.58 5.52
N ILE A 45 -59.57 -43.40 6.02
CA ILE A 45 -58.68 -42.30 5.60
C ILE A 45 -57.72 -42.89 4.56
N PRO A 46 -57.73 -42.44 3.28
CA PRO A 46 -56.72 -42.85 2.32
C PRO A 46 -55.35 -42.25 2.68
N PRO A 47 -54.23 -42.94 2.40
CA PRO A 47 -52.91 -42.46 2.77
C PRO A 47 -52.56 -41.16 2.02
N PRO A 48 -51.82 -40.24 2.65
CA PRO A 48 -51.41 -39.00 2.01
C PRO A 48 -50.52 -39.28 0.80
N LEU A 49 -50.77 -38.55 -0.29
CA LEU A 49 -49.94 -38.58 -1.50
C LEU A 49 -48.48 -38.22 -1.17
N PRO A 50 -47.48 -38.86 -1.80
CA PRO A 50 -46.08 -38.53 -1.59
C PRO A 50 -45.82 -37.07 -1.96
N LEU A 51 -45.18 -36.32 -1.07
CA LEU A 51 -44.68 -34.98 -1.36
C LEU A 51 -43.70 -35.06 -2.54
N PRO A 52 -43.72 -34.11 -3.48
CA PRO A 52 -42.72 -34.05 -4.54
C PRO A 52 -41.33 -33.94 -3.91
N PRO A 53 -40.30 -34.57 -4.51
CA PRO A 53 -38.94 -34.51 -3.99
C PRO A 53 -38.50 -33.04 -3.90
N ILE A 54 -38.04 -32.64 -2.72
CA ILE A 54 -37.42 -31.35 -2.48
C ILE A 54 -36.25 -31.26 -3.48
N PRO A 55 -36.21 -30.24 -4.37
CA PRO A 55 -35.06 -30.07 -5.26
C PRO A 55 -33.81 -29.96 -4.40
N PRO A 56 -32.70 -30.62 -4.77
CA PRO A 56 -31.48 -30.54 -3.99
C PRO A 56 -31.10 -29.07 -3.81
N PRO A 57 -30.61 -28.66 -2.62
CA PRO A 57 -30.17 -27.29 -2.42
C PRO A 57 -29.16 -26.96 -3.52
N LEU A 58 -29.38 -25.85 -4.23
CA LEU A 58 -28.43 -25.29 -5.18
C LEU A 58 -27.08 -25.19 -4.46
N HIS A 59 -26.19 -26.16 -4.71
CA HIS A 59 -24.82 -26.14 -4.22
C HIS A 59 -24.12 -25.02 -4.98
N ARG A 60 -24.23 -23.80 -4.45
CA ARG A 60 -23.35 -22.71 -4.90
C ARG A 60 -21.95 -23.14 -4.44
N PRO A 61 -20.99 -23.31 -5.36
CA PRO A 61 -19.67 -23.77 -4.95
C PRO A 61 -19.09 -22.79 -3.93
N PRO A 62 -18.35 -23.29 -2.92
CA PRO A 62 -17.73 -22.43 -1.92
C PRO A 62 -16.78 -21.45 -2.61
N LEU A 63 -16.78 -20.21 -2.12
CA LEU A 63 -15.85 -19.19 -2.61
C LEU A 63 -14.42 -19.63 -2.34
N THR A 64 -13.60 -19.66 -3.38
CA THR A 64 -12.17 -19.98 -3.29
C THR A 64 -11.36 -18.74 -3.63
N THR A 65 -10.47 -18.32 -2.72
CA THR A 65 -9.50 -17.26 -3.02
C THR A 65 -8.21 -17.87 -3.55
N TRP A 66 -7.78 -17.41 -4.71
CA TRP A 66 -6.65 -17.95 -5.46
C TRP A 66 -5.38 -17.13 -5.28
N THR A 67 -5.51 -15.83 -5.09
CA THR A 67 -4.36 -14.99 -4.78
C THR A 67 -4.80 -13.81 -3.93
N SER A 68 -3.88 -13.31 -3.11
CA SER A 68 -4.07 -12.06 -2.43
C SER A 68 -2.81 -11.21 -2.47
N LEU A 69 -3.02 -9.90 -2.54
CA LEU A 69 -1.98 -8.90 -2.37
C LEU A 69 -2.38 -7.93 -1.28
N ILE A 70 -1.47 -7.71 -0.33
CA ILE A 70 -1.68 -6.84 0.81
C ILE A 70 -0.57 -5.80 0.85
N LEU A 71 -0.95 -4.52 0.77
CA LEU A 71 -0.08 -3.41 1.13
C LEU A 71 -0.34 -3.06 2.59
N THR A 72 0.71 -3.09 3.41
CA THR A 72 0.64 -2.81 4.85
C THR A 72 1.47 -1.57 5.17
N HIS A 73 0.84 -0.61 5.84
CA HIS A 73 1.52 0.54 6.41
C HIS A 73 2.31 0.11 7.64
N HIS A 74 3.49 0.69 7.86
CA HIS A 74 4.27 0.42 9.07
C HIS A 74 3.46 0.69 10.35
N GLY A 75 3.83 0.01 11.44
CA GLY A 75 3.32 0.30 12.78
C GLY A 75 3.86 1.63 13.32
N GLU A 76 3.38 2.03 14.50
CA GLU A 76 3.83 3.24 15.17
C GLU A 76 5.35 3.24 15.36
N ARG A 77 5.95 4.39 15.09
CA ARG A 77 7.40 4.60 15.10
C ARG A 77 7.74 5.88 15.84
N ARG A 78 8.97 5.98 16.33
CA ARG A 78 9.49 7.23 16.88
C ARG A 78 9.43 8.36 15.81
N PRO A 79 8.98 9.57 16.14
CA PRO A 79 8.80 10.64 15.15
C PRO A 79 10.13 11.10 14.54
N LEU A 80 10.15 11.36 13.23
CA LEU A 80 11.37 11.75 12.51
C LEU A 80 11.94 13.10 12.97
N LEU A 81 11.08 14.06 13.36
CA LEU A 81 11.52 15.38 13.82
C LEU A 81 12.36 15.33 15.10
N THR A 82 12.17 14.31 15.94
CA THR A 82 12.87 14.16 17.21
C THR A 82 13.87 13.01 17.21
N HIS A 83 13.75 12.11 16.24
CA HIS A 83 14.58 10.93 16.08
C HIS A 83 15.01 10.77 14.62
N PRO A 84 16.18 11.30 14.22
CA PRO A 84 16.66 11.21 12.84
C PRO A 84 16.83 9.76 12.38
N HIS A 85 17.09 8.84 13.32
CA HIS A 85 17.04 7.40 13.11
C HIS A 85 15.77 6.85 13.75
N SER A 86 14.63 7.10 13.11
CA SER A 86 13.34 6.59 13.56
C SER A 86 13.34 5.06 13.63
N THR A 87 12.76 4.53 14.70
CA THR A 87 12.63 3.09 14.89
C THR A 87 11.19 2.72 15.24
N LEU A 88 10.78 1.51 14.86
CA LEU A 88 9.54 0.91 15.32
C LEU A 88 9.51 0.86 16.86
N THR A 89 8.36 1.14 17.44
CA THR A 89 8.14 0.99 18.88
C THR A 89 7.61 -0.40 19.23
N PRO A 90 7.56 -0.75 20.53
CA PRO A 90 6.84 -1.94 20.97
C PRO A 90 5.36 -1.93 20.57
N LEU A 91 4.70 -0.76 20.64
CA LEU A 91 3.32 -0.62 20.19
C LEU A 91 3.22 -0.91 18.68
N GLY A 92 4.06 -0.29 17.86
CA GLY A 92 4.11 -0.54 16.42
C GLY A 92 4.33 -2.01 16.06
N ALA A 93 5.19 -2.71 16.79
CA ALA A 93 5.40 -4.15 16.64
C ALA A 93 4.11 -4.94 16.97
N HIS A 94 3.41 -4.60 18.06
CA HIS A 94 2.13 -5.22 18.39
C HIS A 94 1.05 -4.95 17.33
N GLN A 95 1.00 -3.74 16.76
CA GLN A 95 0.07 -3.39 15.69
C GLN A 95 0.33 -4.25 14.44
N ALA A 96 1.58 -4.36 14.01
CA ALA A 96 1.97 -5.19 12.88
C ALA A 96 1.69 -6.68 13.11
N HIS A 97 2.04 -7.20 14.29
CA HIS A 97 1.72 -8.57 14.70
C HIS A 97 0.20 -8.84 14.67
N SER A 98 -0.59 -7.92 15.21
CA SER A 98 -2.06 -8.01 15.21
C SER A 98 -2.63 -8.05 13.78
N SER A 99 -2.08 -7.26 12.86
CA SER A 99 -2.43 -7.31 11.43
C SER A 99 -2.09 -8.68 10.79
N GLY A 100 -0.93 -9.24 11.10
CA GLY A 100 -0.55 -10.60 10.68
C GLY A 100 -1.50 -11.67 11.21
N SER A 101 -1.85 -11.61 12.50
CA SER A 101 -2.81 -12.52 13.12
C SER A 101 -4.21 -12.40 12.54
N LEU A 102 -4.61 -11.19 12.09
CA LEU A 102 -5.88 -11.00 11.40
C LEU A 102 -5.89 -11.72 10.04
N LEU A 103 -4.82 -11.61 9.24
CA LEU A 103 -4.73 -12.37 7.98
C LEU A 103 -4.60 -13.87 8.20
N ARG A 104 -3.93 -14.32 9.27
CA ARG A 104 -3.93 -15.74 9.67
C ARG A 104 -5.34 -16.27 9.88
N ARG A 105 -6.18 -15.52 10.61
CA ARG A 105 -7.59 -15.89 10.84
C ARG A 105 -8.39 -15.90 9.54
N ARG A 106 -8.15 -14.93 8.66
CA ARG A 106 -8.83 -14.83 7.37
C ARG A 106 -8.50 -16.01 6.45
N TYR A 107 -7.22 -16.30 6.25
CA TYR A 107 -6.77 -17.21 5.18
C TYR A 107 -6.48 -18.64 5.64
N LEU A 108 -6.13 -18.87 6.91
CA LEU A 108 -5.53 -20.14 7.34
C LEU A 108 -6.36 -20.88 8.41
N THR A 109 -6.68 -20.23 9.52
CA THR A 109 -7.11 -20.97 10.71
C THR A 109 -8.61 -21.12 10.87
N GLY A 110 -9.41 -20.07 10.65
CA GLY A 110 -10.85 -20.08 10.97
C GLY A 110 -11.11 -20.26 12.48
N PRO A 111 -12.27 -19.87 13.04
CA PRO A 111 -13.50 -19.38 12.41
C PRO A 111 -13.53 -17.85 12.20
N SER A 112 -14.53 -17.37 11.45
CA SER A 112 -14.81 -15.94 11.24
C SER A 112 -14.89 -15.17 12.57
N ALA A 113 -14.24 -14.01 12.62
CA ALA A 113 -14.26 -13.11 13.77
C ALA A 113 -15.00 -11.80 13.42
N TYR A 114 -15.34 -11.00 14.42
CA TYR A 114 -16.00 -9.69 14.20
C TYR A 114 -15.18 -8.75 13.28
N ASN A 115 -13.86 -8.96 13.18
CA ASN A 115 -12.95 -8.11 12.40
C ASN A 115 -12.56 -8.67 11.01
N THR A 116 -12.86 -9.94 10.71
CA THR A 116 -12.67 -10.54 9.38
C THR A 116 -13.48 -11.83 9.22
N SER A 117 -14.02 -12.03 8.03
CA SER A 117 -14.54 -13.34 7.61
C SER A 117 -13.42 -14.34 7.37
N PHE A 118 -13.71 -15.63 7.55
CA PHE A 118 -12.87 -16.72 7.05
C PHE A 118 -13.07 -16.88 5.55
N VAL A 119 -11.98 -16.76 4.80
CA VAL A 119 -11.92 -16.84 3.34
C VAL A 119 -10.61 -17.59 3.01
N PRO A 120 -10.63 -18.93 2.89
CA PRO A 120 -9.41 -19.72 2.79
C PRO A 120 -8.64 -19.39 1.51
N LEU A 121 -7.31 -19.28 1.64
CA LEU A 121 -6.43 -19.08 0.50
C LEU A 121 -5.99 -20.45 -0.05
N HIS A 122 -6.20 -20.67 -1.35
CA HIS A 122 -5.96 -21.94 -2.00
C HIS A 122 -4.47 -22.35 -1.95
N GLY A 123 -4.21 -23.58 -1.53
CA GLY A 123 -2.87 -24.18 -1.54
C GLY A 123 -1.95 -23.75 -0.39
N PHE A 124 -2.47 -23.16 0.69
CA PHE A 124 -1.69 -22.74 1.85
C PHE A 124 -1.86 -23.68 3.05
N HIS A 125 -0.75 -23.94 3.74
CA HIS A 125 -0.74 -24.70 4.98
C HIS A 125 -0.91 -23.78 6.20
N LYS A 126 -1.57 -24.30 7.23
CA LYS A 126 -1.86 -23.51 8.44
C LYS A 126 -0.62 -23.27 9.31
N ASN A 127 0.33 -24.20 9.32
CA ASN A 127 1.39 -24.26 10.32
C ASN A 127 2.80 -24.06 9.76
N TYR A 128 2.98 -24.01 8.44
CA TYR A 128 4.28 -23.74 7.84
C TYR A 128 4.13 -22.85 6.61
N ILE A 129 5.15 -22.03 6.39
CA ILE A 129 5.23 -21.12 5.26
C ILE A 129 5.84 -21.82 4.05
N ASP A 130 5.16 -21.70 2.92
CA ASP A 130 5.71 -22.05 1.60
C ASP A 130 6.27 -20.77 0.96
N ASN A 131 7.60 -20.65 0.96
CA ASN A 131 8.31 -19.51 0.38
C ASN A 131 8.18 -19.42 -1.15
N GLN A 132 7.62 -20.43 -1.83
CA GLN A 132 7.28 -20.34 -3.26
C GLN A 132 5.93 -19.64 -3.48
N ARG A 133 5.06 -19.63 -2.46
CA ARG A 133 3.72 -19.04 -2.52
C ARG A 133 3.62 -17.71 -1.79
N VAL A 134 4.43 -17.49 -0.75
CA VAL A 134 4.50 -16.22 -0.01
C VAL A 134 5.65 -15.36 -0.53
N GLN A 135 5.31 -14.21 -1.09
CA GLN A 135 6.28 -13.19 -1.49
C GLN A 135 6.19 -12.00 -0.54
N VAL A 136 7.32 -11.55 -0.03
CA VAL A 136 7.39 -10.42 0.90
C VAL A 136 8.38 -9.40 0.38
N LEU A 137 7.93 -8.15 0.25
CA LEU A 137 8.74 -7.02 -0.15
C LEU A 137 8.52 -5.86 0.83
N SER A 138 9.60 -5.27 1.31
CA SER A 138 9.57 -4.20 2.30
C SER A 138 10.50 -3.05 1.91
N ALA A 139 10.12 -1.84 2.27
CA ALA A 139 10.97 -0.66 2.12
C ALA A 139 12.11 -0.75 3.15
N PRO A 140 13.29 -0.17 2.88
CA PRO A 140 14.50 -0.44 3.66
C PRO A 140 14.49 0.26 5.02
N GLU A 141 13.56 1.17 5.28
CA GLU A 141 13.47 1.92 6.53
C GLU A 141 13.18 0.98 7.70
N GLN A 142 13.89 1.18 8.82
CA GLN A 142 13.81 0.30 9.98
C GLN A 142 12.36 0.05 10.46
N PRO A 143 11.48 1.06 10.57
CA PRO A 143 10.11 0.82 11.01
C PRO A 143 9.31 -0.08 10.06
N VAL A 144 9.58 0.00 8.76
CA VAL A 144 8.86 -0.75 7.73
C VAL A 144 9.33 -2.21 7.72
N VAL A 145 10.65 -2.45 7.74
CA VAL A 145 11.22 -3.81 7.81
C VAL A 145 10.86 -4.51 9.11
N ALA A 146 10.97 -3.82 10.25
CA ALA A 146 10.60 -4.38 11.55
C ALA A 146 9.10 -4.71 11.62
N SER A 147 8.24 -3.89 11.01
CA SER A 147 6.81 -4.19 10.89
C SER A 147 6.57 -5.44 10.05
N ALA A 148 7.32 -5.63 8.95
CA ALA A 148 7.21 -6.83 8.13
C ALA A 148 7.52 -8.10 8.92
N TRP A 149 8.57 -8.09 9.72
CA TRP A 149 8.91 -9.24 10.58
C TRP A 149 7.88 -9.48 11.67
N ALA A 150 7.43 -8.44 12.38
CA ALA A 150 6.40 -8.58 13.41
C ALA A 150 5.08 -9.11 12.82
N PHE A 151 4.70 -8.65 11.63
CA PHE A 151 3.56 -9.15 10.88
C PHE A 151 3.69 -10.64 10.55
N LEU A 152 4.86 -11.07 10.06
CA LEU A 152 5.10 -12.48 9.73
C LEU A 152 4.99 -13.39 10.96
N GLN A 153 5.43 -12.91 12.14
CA GLN A 153 5.22 -13.64 13.40
C GLN A 153 3.75 -13.79 13.76
N GLY A 154 2.92 -12.77 13.46
CA GLY A 154 1.47 -12.88 13.63
C GLY A 154 0.80 -13.82 12.61
N LEU A 155 1.32 -13.86 11.38
CA LEU A 155 0.77 -14.66 10.28
C LEU A 155 1.11 -16.16 10.40
N TYR A 156 2.39 -16.45 10.66
CA TYR A 156 2.95 -17.79 10.88
C TYR A 156 3.70 -17.79 12.21
N PRO A 157 3.00 -17.88 13.35
CA PRO A 157 3.64 -17.97 14.65
C PRO A 157 4.50 -19.24 14.72
N PRO A 158 5.58 -19.23 15.52
CA PRO A 158 6.39 -20.42 15.77
C PRO A 158 5.50 -21.57 16.26
N VAL A 159 5.67 -22.74 15.65
CA VAL A 159 5.02 -23.98 16.06
C VAL A 159 6.08 -24.95 16.53
N ASP A 160 5.74 -25.78 17.52
CA ASP A 160 6.57 -26.92 17.96
C ASP A 160 6.51 -28.04 16.90
N ALA A 161 6.98 -27.74 15.69
CA ALA A 161 7.17 -28.71 14.62
C ALA A 161 8.68 -29.00 14.51
N PRO A 162 9.07 -30.25 14.22
CA PRO A 162 10.46 -30.55 13.91
C PRO A 162 10.93 -29.61 12.78
N ALA A 163 12.08 -28.95 13.00
CA ALA A 163 12.65 -27.91 12.13
C ALA A 163 12.83 -28.30 10.65
N MET A 164 12.57 -29.58 10.32
CA MET A 164 12.70 -30.18 9.00
C MET A 164 11.46 -30.06 8.12
N VAL A 165 10.29 -29.63 8.65
CA VAL A 165 9.02 -29.58 7.91
C VAL A 165 8.58 -28.16 7.53
N GLY A 166 9.07 -27.12 8.22
CA GLY A 166 8.67 -25.72 7.97
C GLY A 166 9.81 -24.85 7.45
N GLY A 167 9.59 -24.11 6.37
CA GLY A 167 10.52 -23.07 5.94
C GLY A 167 10.53 -21.88 6.92
N SER A 168 11.64 -21.16 7.03
CA SER A 168 11.65 -19.84 7.69
C SER A 168 11.12 -18.77 6.71
N PRO A 169 10.33 -17.78 7.17
CA PRO A 169 9.87 -16.70 6.32
C PRO A 169 11.04 -15.95 5.66
N LYS A 170 10.92 -15.64 4.37
CA LYS A 170 11.86 -14.78 3.64
C LYS A 170 11.23 -13.42 3.39
N ALA A 171 11.90 -12.36 3.81
CA ALA A 171 11.51 -10.97 3.53
C ALA A 171 12.58 -10.28 2.67
N GLY A 172 12.19 -9.85 1.47
CA GLY A 172 13.02 -9.02 0.62
C GLY A 172 12.94 -7.56 1.05
N THR A 173 14.08 -6.85 0.99
CA THR A 173 14.13 -5.39 1.15
C THR A 173 14.61 -4.78 -0.15
N ALA A 174 13.95 -3.73 -0.62
CA ALA A 174 14.34 -3.03 -1.83
C ALA A 174 14.78 -1.61 -1.48
N GLY A 175 16.10 -1.36 -1.49
CA GLY A 175 16.63 -0.01 -1.33
C GLY A 175 16.45 0.83 -2.59
N GLY A 176 16.60 2.16 -2.51
CA GLY A 176 16.36 3.06 -3.65
C GLY A 176 17.23 2.89 -4.91
N ARG A 177 18.19 1.95 -4.92
CA ARG A 177 18.94 1.53 -6.13
C ARG A 177 18.38 0.27 -6.79
N ASP A 178 17.53 -0.46 -6.10
CA ASP A 178 16.76 -1.58 -6.61
C ASP A 178 15.48 -1.04 -7.27
N TRP A 179 15.22 -1.44 -8.51
CA TRP A 179 14.00 -1.08 -9.22
C TRP A 179 12.74 -1.57 -8.50
N ASN A 180 12.84 -2.61 -7.65
CA ASN A 180 11.72 -3.06 -6.82
C ASN A 180 11.25 -2.02 -5.80
N ASN A 181 12.08 -1.01 -5.48
CA ASN A 181 11.70 0.04 -4.55
C ASN A 181 10.49 0.84 -5.06
N ILE A 182 10.33 0.99 -6.39
CA ILE A 182 9.25 1.83 -6.93
C ILE A 182 7.86 1.28 -6.59
N TRP A 183 7.73 -0.04 -6.37
CA TRP A 183 6.45 -0.69 -6.05
C TRP A 183 5.92 -0.38 -4.66
N ILE A 184 6.81 0.06 -3.77
CA ILE A 184 6.53 0.31 -2.36
C ILE A 184 6.86 1.74 -1.96
N ALA A 185 7.64 2.48 -2.75
CA ALA A 185 8.09 3.83 -2.46
C ALA A 185 8.34 4.59 -3.78
N GLY A 186 7.36 4.58 -4.69
CA GLY A 186 7.51 5.15 -6.05
C GLY A 186 7.70 6.67 -6.10
N SER A 187 7.46 7.41 -5.02
CA SER A 187 7.83 8.83 -4.93
C SER A 187 9.33 9.03 -4.69
N ASP A 188 9.99 8.03 -4.09
CA ASP A 188 11.39 8.15 -3.69
C ASP A 188 12.28 8.14 -4.92
N ARG A 189 13.27 9.04 -4.92
CA ARG A 189 14.20 9.22 -6.05
C ARG A 189 13.52 9.61 -7.37
N CYS A 190 12.27 10.08 -7.32
CA CYS A 190 11.60 10.69 -8.46
C CYS A 190 11.88 12.21 -8.46
N ALA A 191 12.81 12.67 -9.29
CA ALA A 191 13.25 14.06 -9.28
C ALA A 191 12.11 15.04 -9.60
N LEU A 192 11.26 14.70 -10.57
CA LEU A 192 10.12 15.55 -10.95
C LEU A 192 8.99 15.55 -9.91
N HIS A 193 8.80 14.45 -9.14
CA HIS A 193 7.89 14.47 -7.99
C HIS A 193 8.40 15.40 -6.88
N ALA A 194 9.70 15.38 -6.61
CA ALA A 194 10.32 16.30 -5.65
C ALA A 194 10.20 17.77 -6.11
N ALA A 195 10.39 18.04 -7.41
CA ALA A 195 10.20 19.37 -7.98
C ALA A 195 8.74 19.84 -7.89
N SER A 196 7.77 18.98 -8.23
CA SER A 196 6.33 19.25 -8.05
C SER A 196 6.00 19.55 -6.58
N THR A 197 6.55 18.76 -5.64
CA THR A 197 6.38 18.98 -4.20
C THR A 197 6.94 20.33 -3.74
N ALA A 198 8.09 20.73 -4.27
CA ALA A 198 8.71 22.02 -3.96
C ALA A 198 7.90 23.18 -4.54
N ALA A 199 7.39 23.06 -5.77
CA ALA A 199 6.58 24.09 -6.43
C ALA A 199 5.29 24.41 -5.67
N GLN A 200 4.75 23.46 -4.90
CA GLN A 200 3.53 23.65 -4.11
C GLN A 200 3.60 24.80 -3.11
N ILE A 201 4.79 25.17 -2.63
CA ILE A 201 4.94 26.29 -1.68
C ILE A 201 4.49 27.63 -2.29
N ASN A 202 4.46 27.71 -3.62
CA ASN A 202 4.01 28.88 -4.38
C ASN A 202 2.52 28.83 -4.74
N SER A 203 1.79 27.77 -4.36
CA SER A 203 0.35 27.68 -4.64
C SER A 203 -0.48 28.52 -3.66
N SER A 204 -1.58 29.11 -4.14
CA SER A 204 -2.58 29.81 -3.33
C SER A 204 -3.02 28.97 -2.13
N VAL A 205 -3.39 27.71 -2.38
CA VAL A 205 -3.82 26.76 -1.35
C VAL A 205 -2.77 26.60 -0.25
N TYR A 206 -1.48 26.52 -0.57
CA TYR A 206 -0.42 26.40 0.42
C TYR A 206 -0.23 27.70 1.21
N ILE A 207 -0.18 28.83 0.52
CA ILE A 207 0.01 30.16 1.12
C ILE A 207 -1.14 30.46 2.10
N ASP A 208 -2.38 30.36 1.63
CA ASP A 208 -3.59 30.64 2.42
C ASP A 208 -3.68 29.71 3.64
N THR A 209 -3.35 28.43 3.48
CA THR A 209 -3.37 27.49 4.60
C THR A 209 -2.26 27.78 5.60
N THR A 210 -1.09 28.22 5.13
CA THR A 210 0.04 28.59 6.00
C THR A 210 -0.34 29.79 6.85
N GLU A 211 -0.87 30.85 6.25
CA GLU A 211 -1.32 32.06 6.95
C GLU A 211 -2.44 31.74 7.95
N ALA A 212 -3.50 31.05 7.50
CA ALA A 212 -4.65 30.74 8.33
C ALA A 212 -4.35 29.77 9.50
N SER A 213 -3.29 28.95 9.39
CA SER A 213 -2.89 27.99 10.43
C SER A 213 -1.75 28.48 11.32
N ALA A 214 -1.07 29.56 10.98
CA ALA A 214 0.07 30.07 11.75
C ALA A 214 -0.25 30.34 13.24
N PRO A 215 -1.36 31.04 13.60
CA PRO A 215 -1.68 31.26 15.01
C PRO A 215 -1.93 29.96 15.78
N PHE A 216 -2.52 28.97 15.12
CA PHE A 216 -2.75 27.65 15.72
C PHE A 216 -1.43 26.93 16.01
N PHE A 217 -0.53 26.85 15.03
CA PHE A 217 0.79 26.25 15.25
C PHE A 217 1.57 26.96 16.37
N ALA A 218 1.56 28.30 16.40
CA ALA A 218 2.19 29.08 17.46
C ALA A 218 1.63 28.72 18.85
N SER A 219 0.30 28.61 18.99
CA SER A 219 -0.33 28.21 20.26
C SER A 219 0.01 26.81 20.75
N MET A 220 0.47 25.91 19.87
CA MET A 220 0.87 24.54 20.23
C MET A 220 2.32 24.46 20.70
N ILE A 221 3.12 25.51 20.49
CA ILE A 221 4.54 25.50 20.88
C ILE A 221 4.70 25.25 22.38
N PRO A 222 4.07 26.02 23.30
CA PRO A 222 4.38 25.87 24.72
C PRO A 222 4.01 24.51 25.32
N SER A 223 2.92 23.89 24.84
CA SER A 223 2.34 22.67 25.43
C SER A 223 2.78 21.37 24.76
N VAL A 224 3.11 21.41 23.46
CA VAL A 224 3.40 20.18 22.69
C VAL A 224 4.84 20.16 22.19
N PHE A 225 5.29 21.25 21.56
CA PHE A 225 6.53 21.26 20.78
C PHE A 225 7.72 21.90 21.51
N GLY A 226 7.48 22.62 22.60
CA GLY A 226 8.46 23.42 23.34
C GLY A 226 9.63 22.57 23.84
N GLY A 227 10.86 23.02 23.55
CA GLY A 227 12.09 22.32 23.93
C GLY A 227 12.37 21.02 23.16
N VAL A 228 11.48 20.60 22.26
CA VAL A 228 11.58 19.32 21.53
C VAL A 228 11.70 19.52 20.03
N VAL A 229 10.94 20.45 19.46
CA VAL A 229 10.99 20.82 18.04
C VAL A 229 11.40 22.29 17.95
N PRO A 230 12.40 22.65 17.13
CA PRO A 230 12.75 24.05 16.91
C PRO A 230 11.53 24.85 16.42
N GLU A 231 11.26 26.02 17.01
CA GLU A 231 10.04 26.80 16.70
C GLU A 231 9.90 27.15 15.21
N MET A 232 11.01 27.40 14.52
CA MET A 232 11.06 27.64 13.07
C MET A 232 10.51 26.47 12.23
N MET A 233 10.50 25.26 12.79
CA MET A 233 9.95 24.06 12.16
C MET A 233 8.46 23.86 12.47
N VAL A 234 7.89 24.60 13.42
CA VAL A 234 6.48 24.47 13.83
C VAL A 234 5.59 25.28 12.88
N THR A 235 5.50 24.82 11.63
CA THR A 235 4.76 25.47 10.55
C THR A 235 3.95 24.47 9.73
N TYR A 236 3.04 24.98 8.89
CA TYR A 236 2.24 24.14 7.99
C TYR A 236 3.10 23.26 7.06
N HIS A 237 4.30 23.73 6.69
CA HIS A 237 5.27 22.97 5.90
C HIS A 237 5.54 21.58 6.49
N ASN A 238 5.71 21.52 7.82
CA ASN A 238 6.04 20.32 8.57
C ASN A 238 4.80 19.65 9.19
N ALA A 239 3.59 20.03 8.80
CA ALA A 239 2.35 19.53 9.41
C ALA A 239 2.27 17.99 9.53
N PRO A 240 2.66 17.18 8.52
CA PRO A 240 2.69 15.72 8.66
C PRO A 240 3.58 15.23 9.80
N ALA A 241 4.78 15.80 9.93
CA ALA A 241 5.75 15.37 10.94
C ALA A 241 5.43 15.93 12.34
N LEU A 242 4.82 17.12 12.41
CA LEU A 242 4.31 17.70 13.65
C LEU A 242 3.12 16.89 14.19
N TYR A 243 2.21 16.45 13.32
CA TYR A 243 1.12 15.55 13.72
C TYR A 243 1.64 14.19 14.18
N ASP A 244 2.58 13.59 13.44
CA ASP A 244 3.25 12.33 13.82
C ASP A 244 3.85 12.42 15.22
N TYR A 245 4.55 13.52 15.53
CA TYR A 245 5.07 13.77 16.88
C TYR A 245 3.96 13.97 17.91
N ALA A 246 2.94 14.79 17.64
CA ALA A 246 1.86 15.04 18.60
C ALA A 246 1.09 13.76 18.93
N ALA A 247 0.75 12.95 17.93
CA ALA A 247 0.08 11.67 18.10
C ALA A 247 0.92 10.67 18.91
N TYR A 248 2.24 10.63 18.64
CA TYR A 248 3.20 9.87 19.44
C TYR A 248 3.24 10.35 20.90
N ALA A 249 3.36 11.66 21.11
CA ALA A 249 3.47 12.25 22.43
C ALA A 249 2.21 12.02 23.27
N THR A 250 1.01 12.03 22.67
CA THR A 250 -0.24 11.64 23.37
C THR A 250 -0.19 10.22 23.94
N LEU A 251 0.58 9.30 23.34
CA LEU A 251 0.70 7.91 23.80
C LEU A 251 1.88 7.69 24.75
N HIS A 252 2.94 8.50 24.62
CA HIS A 252 4.24 8.26 25.26
C HIS A 252 4.68 9.34 26.25
N ASN A 253 3.93 10.44 26.36
CA ASN A 253 4.21 11.55 27.27
C ASN A 253 2.93 11.93 28.03
N SER A 254 2.91 11.64 29.33
CA SER A 254 1.74 11.87 30.19
C SER A 254 1.32 13.35 30.23
N THR A 255 2.28 14.28 30.23
CA THR A 255 1.98 15.72 30.23
C THR A 255 1.26 16.14 28.96
N VAL A 256 1.74 15.68 27.78
CA VAL A 256 1.05 15.97 26.52
C VAL A 256 -0.31 15.27 26.46
N ALA A 257 -0.40 14.03 26.95
CA ALA A 257 -1.66 13.31 27.02
C ALA A 257 -2.74 14.02 27.87
N GLU A 258 -2.35 14.67 28.97
CA GLU A 258 -3.27 15.39 29.86
C GLU A 258 -3.65 16.78 29.33
N THR A 259 -2.73 17.45 28.63
CA THR A 259 -2.86 18.87 28.26
C THR A 259 -3.26 19.12 26.81
N LEU A 260 -3.04 18.19 25.88
CA LEU A 260 -3.38 18.36 24.46
C LEU A 260 -4.87 18.05 24.23
N PRO A 261 -5.70 19.05 23.88
CA PRO A 261 -7.11 18.80 23.62
C PRO A 261 -7.30 17.90 22.38
N ALA A 262 -8.28 17.00 22.44
CA ALA A 262 -8.60 16.11 21.32
C ALA A 262 -8.93 16.90 20.03
N SER A 263 -9.55 18.08 20.15
CA SER A 263 -9.82 18.97 19.02
C SER A 263 -8.55 19.55 18.39
N ALA A 264 -7.53 19.87 19.19
CA ALA A 264 -6.24 20.34 18.71
C ALA A 264 -5.49 19.22 17.98
N LEU A 265 -5.47 18.00 18.54
CA LEU A 265 -4.89 16.84 17.85
C LEU A 265 -5.62 16.53 16.53
N ALA A 266 -6.95 16.63 16.51
CA ALA A 266 -7.73 16.49 15.28
C ALA A 266 -7.41 17.58 14.24
N ARG A 267 -7.18 18.83 14.67
CA ARG A 267 -6.77 19.93 13.78
C ARG A 267 -5.36 19.72 13.23
N LEU A 268 -4.41 19.26 14.04
CA LEU A 268 -3.08 18.85 13.57
C LEU A 268 -3.19 17.73 12.52
N ARG A 269 -4.04 16.72 12.79
CA ARG A 269 -4.31 15.62 11.85
C ARG A 269 -4.89 16.12 10.53
N ALA A 270 -5.84 17.05 10.57
CA ALA A 270 -6.46 17.61 9.39
C ALA A 270 -5.46 18.38 8.54
N LEU A 271 -4.61 19.21 9.16
CA LEU A 271 -3.55 19.96 8.47
C LEU A 271 -2.49 19.02 7.88
N ALA A 272 -2.09 17.99 8.61
CA ALA A 272 -1.20 16.93 8.13
C ALA A 272 -1.79 16.21 6.91
N GLY A 273 -3.06 15.80 7.00
CA GLY A 273 -3.79 15.18 5.89
C GLY A 273 -3.85 16.08 4.67
N LYS A 274 -4.20 17.37 4.84
CA LYS A 274 -4.24 18.34 3.75
C LYS A 274 -2.88 18.51 3.07
N ARG A 275 -1.79 18.65 3.86
CA ARG A 275 -0.43 18.78 3.31
C ARG A 275 -0.03 17.51 2.56
N PHE A 276 -0.26 16.34 3.15
CA PHE A 276 0.13 15.05 2.57
C PHE A 276 -0.67 14.73 1.31
N TRP A 277 -1.97 15.06 1.27
CA TRP A 277 -2.78 15.00 0.07
C TRP A 277 -2.26 15.92 -1.02
N GLY A 278 -1.86 17.16 -0.70
CA GLY A 278 -1.26 18.05 -1.69
C GLY A 278 -0.02 17.45 -2.38
N VAL A 279 0.79 16.67 -1.65
CA VAL A 279 2.02 16.03 -2.18
C VAL A 279 1.73 14.77 -3.00
N HIS A 280 0.76 13.96 -2.59
CA HIS A 280 0.59 12.59 -3.11
C HIS A 280 -0.77 12.31 -3.75
N GLY A 281 -1.77 13.13 -3.47
CA GLY A 281 -3.12 12.97 -3.98
C GLY A 281 -3.42 13.93 -5.12
N VAL A 282 -4.40 13.54 -5.93
CA VAL A 282 -4.97 14.34 -7.02
C VAL A 282 -6.49 14.25 -6.95
N GLN A 283 -7.18 15.29 -7.41
CA GLN A 283 -8.64 15.27 -7.49
C GLN A 283 -9.07 14.66 -8.83
N ARG A 284 -9.77 13.52 -8.82
CA ARG A 284 -10.29 12.92 -10.06
C ARG A 284 -11.49 13.71 -10.58
N GLY A 285 -11.43 14.13 -11.85
CA GLY A 285 -12.61 14.58 -12.60
C GLY A 285 -13.10 16.00 -12.32
N THR A 286 -12.20 16.98 -12.14
CA THR A 286 -12.60 18.39 -12.16
C THR A 286 -13.15 18.76 -13.53
N GLY A 287 -14.39 19.25 -13.58
CA GLY A 287 -14.95 19.88 -14.77
C GLY A 287 -14.19 21.17 -15.12
N GLU A 288 -14.38 21.68 -16.33
CA GLU A 288 -13.83 22.97 -16.76
C GLU A 288 -14.24 24.07 -15.76
N GLY A 289 -13.27 24.63 -15.00
CA GLY A 289 -13.48 25.81 -14.16
C GLY A 289 -13.04 25.75 -12.69
N GLU A 290 -12.64 24.60 -12.14
CA GLU A 290 -12.00 24.53 -10.80
C GLU A 290 -10.47 24.55 -10.92
N GLU A 291 -9.75 25.17 -9.96
CA GLU A 291 -8.28 25.06 -9.81
C GLU A 291 -7.90 23.58 -9.58
N GLY A 292 -7.75 22.84 -10.68
CA GLY A 292 -7.34 21.45 -10.69
C GLY A 292 -5.82 21.29 -10.77
N ASP A 293 -5.34 20.09 -10.48
CA ASP A 293 -3.95 19.74 -10.73
C ASP A 293 -3.64 19.87 -12.22
N GLY A 294 -2.51 20.50 -12.56
CA GLY A 294 -2.02 20.51 -13.93
C GLY A 294 -1.76 19.09 -14.44
N GLU A 295 -1.77 18.89 -15.76
CA GLU A 295 -1.64 17.55 -16.37
C GLU A 295 -0.41 16.77 -15.85
N GLN A 296 0.73 17.44 -15.70
CA GLN A 296 1.94 16.84 -15.15
C GLN A 296 1.78 16.45 -13.67
N ASP A 297 1.18 17.32 -12.85
CA ASP A 297 0.93 17.06 -11.43
C ASP A 297 -0.07 15.92 -11.23
N ALA A 298 -1.08 15.82 -12.11
CA ALA A 298 -2.04 14.71 -12.13
C ALA A 298 -1.35 13.34 -12.31
N ILE A 299 -0.18 13.32 -12.94
CA ILE A 299 0.66 12.12 -13.10
C ILE A 299 1.66 11.98 -11.96
N LEU A 300 2.39 13.06 -11.64
CA LEU A 300 3.52 13.06 -10.71
C LEU A 300 3.11 12.87 -9.25
N LYS A 301 2.13 13.62 -8.74
CA LYS A 301 1.74 13.57 -7.33
C LYS A 301 1.43 12.12 -6.88
N PRO A 302 0.56 11.35 -7.59
CA PRO A 302 0.22 10.00 -7.18
C PRO A 302 1.19 8.94 -7.72
N ILE A 303 2.41 9.28 -8.13
CA ILE A 303 3.33 8.33 -8.78
C ILE A 303 3.57 7.05 -7.97
N ALA A 304 3.66 7.16 -6.64
CA ALA A 304 3.77 6.01 -5.74
C ALA A 304 2.53 5.09 -5.77
N GLY A 305 1.35 5.68 -5.97
CA GLY A 305 0.10 4.93 -6.16
C GLY A 305 0.00 4.28 -7.53
N ARG A 306 0.52 4.94 -8.57
CA ARG A 306 0.53 4.43 -9.95
C ARG A 306 1.46 3.22 -10.09
N THR A 307 2.66 3.27 -9.54
CA THR A 307 3.58 2.13 -9.53
C THR A 307 3.04 0.99 -8.67
N PHE A 308 2.43 1.29 -7.53
CA PHE A 308 1.73 0.28 -6.73
C PHE A 308 0.59 -0.38 -7.52
N ALA A 309 -0.23 0.40 -8.24
CA ALA A 309 -1.30 -0.14 -9.07
C ALA A 309 -0.76 -1.11 -10.14
N GLU A 310 0.32 -0.75 -10.82
CA GLU A 310 0.97 -1.65 -11.79
C GLU A 310 1.47 -2.93 -11.13
N ARG A 311 2.09 -2.82 -9.93
CA ARG A 311 2.52 -4.00 -9.17
C ARG A 311 1.36 -4.92 -8.83
N VAL A 312 0.22 -4.34 -8.43
CA VAL A 312 -1.00 -5.09 -8.15
C VAL A 312 -1.48 -5.83 -9.39
N LEU A 313 -1.59 -5.14 -10.53
CA LEU A 313 -1.98 -5.75 -11.78
C LEU A 313 -1.05 -6.92 -12.14
N TYR A 314 0.25 -6.67 -12.18
CA TYR A 314 1.27 -7.67 -12.51
C TYR A 314 1.17 -8.93 -11.65
N LEU A 315 1.06 -8.77 -10.33
CA LEU A 315 1.04 -9.92 -9.40
C LEU A 315 -0.27 -10.70 -9.45
N LEU A 316 -1.41 -10.03 -9.64
CA LEU A 316 -2.71 -10.70 -9.65
C LEU A 316 -2.99 -11.41 -10.98
N THR A 317 -2.52 -10.89 -12.11
CA THR A 317 -2.62 -11.55 -13.43
C THR A 317 -1.83 -12.84 -13.53
N ARG A 318 -0.84 -13.07 -12.65
CA ARG A 318 -0.16 -14.38 -12.58
C ARG A 318 -1.08 -15.54 -12.19
N THR A 319 -2.23 -15.25 -11.60
CA THR A 319 -3.25 -16.27 -11.26
C THR A 319 -3.82 -16.94 -12.50
N THR A 320 -3.89 -16.23 -13.63
CA THR A 320 -4.42 -16.74 -14.90
C THR A 320 -3.38 -17.45 -15.76
N THR A 321 -2.10 -17.41 -15.36
CA THR A 321 -0.97 -17.97 -16.13
C THR A 321 -0.21 -19.05 -15.37
N SER A 322 -0.18 -19.01 -14.04
CA SER A 322 0.53 -19.99 -13.22
C SER A 322 -0.07 -21.39 -13.31
N GLU A 323 0.78 -22.40 -13.43
CA GLU A 323 0.43 -23.82 -13.29
C GLU A 323 0.17 -24.21 -11.81
N ARG A 324 0.69 -23.41 -10.87
CA ARG A 324 0.38 -23.49 -9.44
C ARG A 324 -0.38 -22.23 -9.01
N PRO A 325 -1.72 -22.19 -9.10
CA PRO A 325 -2.49 -21.10 -8.56
C PRO A 325 -2.39 -21.11 -7.02
N GLY A 326 -2.51 -19.94 -6.38
CA GLY A 326 -2.25 -19.78 -4.94
C GLY A 326 -1.00 -18.95 -4.65
N ALA A 327 -1.14 -17.64 -4.49
CA ALA A 327 -0.06 -16.75 -4.05
C ALA A 327 -0.52 -15.74 -2.99
N LEU A 328 0.38 -15.40 -2.06
CA LEU A 328 0.20 -14.39 -1.05
C LEU A 328 1.33 -13.37 -1.18
N ASN A 329 0.99 -12.15 -1.56
CA ASN A 329 1.96 -11.09 -1.79
C ASN A 329 1.82 -10.04 -0.69
N LEU A 330 2.87 -9.85 0.10
CA LEU A 330 2.91 -8.92 1.23
C LEU A 330 3.88 -7.78 0.89
N LEU A 331 3.36 -6.58 0.75
CA LEU A 331 4.11 -5.36 0.51
C LEU A 331 4.06 -4.50 1.78
N PHE A 332 5.22 -4.04 2.26
CA PHE A 332 5.33 -3.18 3.45
C PHE A 332 5.89 -1.83 3.04
N SER A 333 5.18 -0.76 3.39
CA SER A 333 5.42 0.60 2.91
C SER A 333 5.02 1.67 3.95
N SER A 334 5.22 2.92 3.58
CA SER A 334 4.78 4.14 4.24
C SER A 334 3.51 4.71 3.57
N SER A 335 3.10 5.92 3.94
CA SER A 335 1.82 6.52 3.52
C SER A 335 1.68 6.82 2.02
N ALA A 336 2.76 7.03 1.27
CA ALA A 336 2.70 7.58 -0.08
C ALA A 336 1.90 6.69 -1.07
N PRO A 337 2.12 5.36 -1.17
CA PRO A 337 1.32 4.54 -2.09
C PRO A 337 -0.15 4.44 -1.70
N PHE A 338 -0.48 4.51 -0.41
CA PHE A 338 -1.88 4.48 0.05
C PHE A 338 -2.65 5.69 -0.44
N VAL A 339 -2.10 6.90 -0.24
CA VAL A 339 -2.74 8.16 -0.63
C VAL A 339 -2.71 8.35 -2.14
N GLY A 340 -1.59 8.02 -2.79
CA GLY A 340 -1.48 8.05 -4.24
C GLY A 340 -2.50 7.13 -4.89
N PHE A 341 -2.59 5.87 -4.46
CA PHE A 341 -3.51 4.90 -5.05
C PHE A 341 -4.96 5.31 -4.83
N SER A 342 -5.30 5.74 -3.60
CA SER A 342 -6.68 6.10 -3.28
C SER A 342 -7.21 7.27 -4.11
N SER A 343 -6.33 8.20 -4.49
CA SER A 343 -6.64 9.36 -5.32
C SER A 343 -6.91 9.02 -6.80
N ILE A 344 -6.35 7.93 -7.31
CA ILE A 344 -6.51 7.53 -8.72
C ILE A 344 -7.50 6.37 -8.90
N SER A 345 -7.80 5.63 -7.83
CA SER A 345 -8.66 4.44 -7.86
C SER A 345 -10.14 4.73 -7.58
N GLY A 346 -10.55 5.99 -7.46
CA GLY A 346 -11.94 6.35 -7.15
C GLY A 346 -12.35 6.15 -5.69
N LEU A 347 -11.40 5.87 -4.78
CA LEU A 347 -11.68 5.63 -3.36
C LEU A 347 -11.84 6.95 -2.59
N ALA A 348 -10.98 7.92 -2.88
CA ALA A 348 -10.97 9.23 -2.23
C ALA A 348 -12.23 10.05 -2.50
N GLU A 349 -12.86 9.89 -3.67
CA GLU A 349 -14.12 10.54 -4.03
C GLU A 349 -15.30 9.97 -3.25
N GLN A 350 -15.21 8.71 -2.83
CA GLN A 350 -16.30 8.02 -2.15
C GLN A 350 -16.25 8.15 -0.63
N ASP A 351 -15.05 8.24 -0.06
CA ASP A 351 -14.87 8.26 1.39
C ASP A 351 -13.65 9.09 1.81
N ALA A 352 -13.89 10.12 2.64
CA ALA A 352 -12.88 11.12 3.02
C ALA A 352 -11.69 10.55 3.79
N ARG A 353 -11.83 9.37 4.42
CA ARG A 353 -10.69 8.68 5.10
C ARG A 353 -9.55 8.34 4.17
N PHE A 354 -9.81 8.23 2.86
CA PHE A 354 -8.78 8.00 1.86
C PHE A 354 -8.00 9.27 1.46
N LYS A 355 -8.42 10.46 1.93
CA LYS A 355 -7.72 11.74 1.70
C LYS A 355 -6.82 12.17 2.86
N GLY A 356 -6.78 11.39 3.94
CA GLY A 356 -6.16 11.78 5.19
C GLY A 356 -4.84 11.08 5.51
N VAL A 357 -4.42 11.22 6.76
CA VAL A 357 -3.27 10.48 7.30
C VAL A 357 -3.58 8.99 7.36
N VAL A 358 -2.65 8.17 6.88
CA VAL A 358 -2.76 6.71 6.95
C VAL A 358 -2.42 6.27 8.37
N GLU A 359 -3.33 5.53 9.01
CA GLU A 359 -3.10 5.09 10.38
C GLU A 359 -2.04 3.97 10.43
N PRO A 360 -1.22 3.90 11.50
CA PRO A 360 -0.30 2.81 11.70
C PRO A 360 -0.94 1.43 11.60
N GLY A 361 -0.31 0.51 10.86
CA GLY A 361 -0.81 -0.84 10.61
C GLY A 361 -2.04 -0.94 9.71
N SER A 362 -2.43 0.15 9.01
CA SER A 362 -3.45 0.11 7.96
C SER A 362 -3.08 -0.86 6.83
N MET A 363 -4.10 -1.45 6.19
CA MET A 363 -3.90 -2.40 5.11
C MET A 363 -4.87 -2.19 3.96
N MET A 364 -4.35 -2.21 2.73
CA MET A 364 -5.12 -2.41 1.49
C MET A 364 -4.96 -3.86 1.04
N VAL A 365 -6.07 -4.56 0.80
CA VAL A 365 -6.09 -5.99 0.46
C VAL A 365 -6.84 -6.17 -0.85
N PHE A 366 -6.22 -6.83 -1.81
CA PHE A 366 -6.81 -7.27 -3.06
C PHE A 366 -6.91 -8.79 -3.04
N GLU A 367 -8.08 -9.31 -3.40
CA GLU A 367 -8.34 -10.75 -3.45
C GLU A 367 -8.86 -11.12 -4.81
N VAL A 368 -8.25 -12.12 -5.43
CA VAL A 368 -8.78 -12.75 -6.64
C VAL A 368 -9.42 -14.07 -6.23
N PHE A 369 -10.69 -14.24 -6.57
CA PHE A 369 -11.47 -15.40 -6.16
C PHE A 369 -12.40 -15.88 -7.28
N SER A 370 -12.87 -17.11 -7.15
CA SER A 370 -13.93 -17.66 -8.00
C SER A 370 -14.96 -18.40 -7.14
N TYR A 371 -16.07 -18.76 -7.78
CA TYR A 371 -17.06 -19.70 -7.27
C TYR A 371 -16.96 -21.03 -8.02
N THR A 372 -15.76 -21.40 -8.47
CA THR A 372 -15.50 -22.70 -9.10
C THR A 372 -14.96 -23.66 -8.05
N ASP A 373 -15.23 -24.95 -8.21
CA ASP A 373 -14.64 -25.98 -7.36
C ASP A 373 -13.10 -25.94 -7.46
N PRO A 374 -12.36 -25.76 -6.35
CA PRO A 374 -10.90 -25.75 -6.39
C PRO A 374 -10.29 -27.06 -6.87
N GLU A 375 -10.99 -28.18 -6.71
CA GLU A 375 -10.53 -29.51 -7.15
C GLU A 375 -10.72 -29.72 -8.66
N ALA A 376 -11.55 -28.89 -9.31
CA ALA A 376 -11.71 -28.89 -10.77
C ALA A 376 -10.51 -28.25 -11.50
N GLY A 377 -9.53 -27.74 -10.75
CA GLY A 377 -8.31 -27.12 -11.27
C GLY A 377 -8.41 -25.61 -11.34
N ARG A 378 -7.50 -25.00 -12.11
CA ARG A 378 -7.38 -23.55 -12.21
C ARG A 378 -8.62 -22.95 -12.89
N PRO A 379 -9.25 -21.91 -12.32
CA PRO A 379 -10.40 -21.25 -12.94
C PRO A 379 -10.02 -20.54 -14.24
N GLY A 380 -10.97 -20.49 -15.17
CA GLY A 380 -10.90 -19.62 -16.32
C GLY A 380 -10.92 -18.14 -15.91
N LYS A 381 -10.38 -17.27 -16.76
CA LYS A 381 -10.27 -15.82 -16.48
C LYS A 381 -11.65 -15.17 -16.31
N GLU A 382 -12.63 -15.67 -17.05
CA GLU A 382 -14.04 -15.31 -17.04
C GLU A 382 -14.74 -15.62 -15.71
N ASP A 383 -14.24 -16.61 -14.97
CA ASP A 383 -14.77 -17.03 -13.67
C ASP A 383 -14.16 -16.25 -12.50
N LEU A 384 -13.12 -15.47 -12.77
CA LEU A 384 -12.41 -14.71 -11.74
C LEU A 384 -13.08 -13.38 -11.43
N TRP A 385 -13.08 -13.08 -10.14
CA TRP A 385 -13.53 -11.84 -9.54
C TRP A 385 -12.43 -11.24 -8.70
N VAL A 386 -12.49 -9.92 -8.53
CA VAL A 386 -11.61 -9.16 -7.64
C VAL A 386 -12.43 -8.42 -6.61
N ARG A 387 -11.96 -8.44 -5.36
CA ARG A 387 -12.48 -7.61 -4.26
C ARG A 387 -11.34 -6.79 -3.67
N PHE A 388 -11.65 -5.54 -3.33
CA PHE A 388 -10.78 -4.68 -2.53
C PHE A 388 -11.33 -4.54 -1.10
N LEU A 389 -10.44 -4.68 -0.12
CA LEU A 389 -10.73 -4.44 1.29
C LEU A 389 -9.73 -3.44 1.87
N TYR A 390 -10.19 -2.64 2.82
CA TYR A 390 -9.35 -1.73 3.59
C TYR A 390 -9.57 -1.95 5.08
N ARG A 391 -8.47 -1.98 5.84
CA ARG A 391 -8.46 -1.87 7.29
C ARG A 391 -7.76 -0.56 7.66
N ASN A 392 -8.48 0.33 8.33
CA ASN A 392 -7.96 1.62 8.76
C ASN A 392 -7.29 1.51 10.13
N GLY A 393 -6.00 1.22 10.15
CA GLY A 393 -5.20 1.05 11.36
C GLY A 393 -5.57 -0.19 12.19
N THR A 394 -5.14 -0.18 13.45
CA THR A 394 -5.29 -1.32 14.37
C THR A 394 -6.00 -0.99 15.67
N ALA A 395 -6.67 0.17 15.73
CA ALA A 395 -7.49 0.54 16.88
C ALA A 395 -8.59 -0.51 17.16
N GLU A 396 -9.14 -0.49 18.37
CA GLU A 396 -10.25 -1.35 18.72
C GLU A 396 -11.42 -1.18 17.74
N GLY A 397 -12.04 -2.29 17.33
CA GLY A 397 -13.09 -2.30 16.30
C GLY A 397 -12.61 -2.17 14.86
N ALA A 398 -11.32 -1.93 14.58
CA ALA A 398 -10.78 -1.85 13.23
C ALA A 398 -10.87 -3.21 12.49
N ARG A 399 -11.81 -3.30 11.54
CA ARG A 399 -12.12 -4.49 10.73
C ARG A 399 -11.72 -4.31 9.26
N LEU A 400 -11.57 -5.42 8.54
CA LEU A 400 -11.48 -5.38 7.08
C LEU A 400 -12.86 -5.06 6.49
N VAL A 401 -12.95 -3.99 5.72
CA VAL A 401 -14.19 -3.52 5.07
C VAL A 401 -13.99 -3.47 3.57
N GLY A 402 -14.97 -3.97 2.80
CA GLY A 402 -14.94 -3.88 1.34
C GLY A 402 -15.31 -2.49 0.83
N TYR A 403 -14.60 -2.03 -0.20
CA TYR A 403 -14.88 -0.77 -0.89
C TYR A 403 -14.87 -1.01 -2.41
N PRO A 404 -15.76 -0.36 -3.17
CA PRO A 404 -15.80 -0.54 -4.61
C PRO A 404 -14.73 0.35 -5.25
N LEU A 405 -13.88 -0.26 -6.09
CA LEU A 405 -12.90 0.47 -6.86
C LEU A 405 -13.55 1.20 -8.05
N PHE A 406 -12.85 2.21 -8.57
CA PHE A 406 -13.12 2.90 -9.83
C PHE A 406 -14.51 3.55 -9.91
N GLY A 407 -15.05 4.01 -8.78
CA GLY A 407 -16.31 4.75 -8.76
C GLY A 407 -17.55 3.90 -9.07
N ARG A 408 -17.48 2.56 -8.98
CA ARG A 408 -18.56 1.64 -9.37
C ARG A 408 -19.83 1.69 -8.50
N GLY A 409 -19.87 2.56 -7.49
CA GLY A 409 -20.98 2.71 -6.56
C GLY A 409 -20.97 1.67 -5.43
N ARG A 410 -21.55 2.05 -4.29
CA ARG A 410 -21.43 1.34 -2.99
C ARG A 410 -21.99 -0.10 -2.96
N SER A 411 -22.78 -0.51 -3.96
CA SER A 411 -23.32 -1.87 -4.05
C SER A 411 -22.47 -2.83 -4.89
N LYS A 412 -21.43 -2.35 -5.59
CA LYS A 412 -20.60 -3.14 -6.52
C LYS A 412 -19.19 -3.37 -5.96
N MET A 413 -19.11 -4.07 -4.82
CA MET A 413 -17.84 -4.33 -4.12
C MET A 413 -16.92 -5.30 -4.86
N ASP A 414 -17.52 -6.25 -5.59
CA ASP A 414 -16.80 -7.25 -6.38
C ASP A 414 -16.85 -6.86 -7.85
N MET A 415 -15.74 -7.03 -8.57
CA MET A 415 -15.62 -6.74 -9.99
C MET A 415 -15.09 -7.93 -10.78
N ARG A 416 -15.44 -8.01 -12.06
CA ARG A 416 -14.88 -9.01 -12.97
C ARG A 416 -13.39 -8.76 -13.17
N PHE A 417 -12.62 -9.83 -13.27
CA PHE A 417 -11.16 -9.75 -13.43
C PHE A 417 -10.74 -8.98 -14.69
N SER A 418 -11.44 -9.16 -15.80
CA SER A 418 -11.16 -8.45 -17.06
C SER A 418 -11.35 -6.92 -16.94
N GLU A 419 -12.38 -6.49 -16.21
CA GLU A 419 -12.61 -5.06 -15.96
C GLU A 419 -11.55 -4.51 -14.99
N PHE A 420 -11.12 -5.32 -14.01
CA PHE A 420 -10.03 -4.96 -13.11
C PHE A 420 -8.72 -4.73 -13.85
N GLU A 421 -8.35 -5.61 -14.77
CA GLU A 421 -7.14 -5.44 -15.58
C GLU A 421 -7.18 -4.15 -16.39
N LYS A 422 -8.31 -3.88 -17.06
CA LYS A 422 -8.48 -2.64 -17.84
C LYS A 422 -8.31 -1.40 -16.97
N GLU A 423 -9.04 -1.32 -15.86
CA GLU A 423 -9.06 -0.12 -15.00
C GLU A 423 -7.71 0.08 -14.29
N MET A 424 -7.08 -0.99 -13.81
CA MET A 424 -5.74 -0.92 -13.19
C MET A 424 -4.66 -0.55 -14.22
N GLY A 425 -4.71 -1.12 -15.43
CA GLY A 425 -3.77 -0.80 -16.51
C GLY A 425 -3.86 0.65 -16.97
N ALA A 426 -5.04 1.27 -16.90
CA ALA A 426 -5.23 2.67 -17.23
C ALA A 426 -4.57 3.64 -16.22
N ILE A 427 -4.41 3.23 -14.96
CA ILE A 427 -3.83 4.07 -13.90
C ILE A 427 -2.39 3.72 -13.55
N GLY A 428 -1.98 2.48 -13.85
CA GLY A 428 -0.67 1.92 -13.56
C GLY A 428 0.47 2.62 -14.29
N LYS A 429 1.66 2.57 -13.69
CA LYS A 429 2.92 2.94 -14.34
C LYS A 429 4.00 1.90 -14.06
N GLY A 430 4.53 1.29 -15.12
CA GLY A 430 5.65 0.35 -15.08
C GLY A 430 6.98 1.03 -14.78
N VAL A 431 8.05 0.22 -14.62
CA VAL A 431 9.39 0.72 -14.29
C VAL A 431 9.89 1.73 -15.33
N GLY A 432 9.74 1.41 -16.61
CA GLY A 432 10.19 2.32 -17.66
C GLY A 432 9.37 3.61 -17.71
N GLU A 433 8.05 3.53 -17.50
CA GLU A 433 7.19 4.72 -17.57
C GLU A 433 7.45 5.62 -16.37
N TRP A 434 7.71 5.01 -15.21
CA TRP A 434 8.20 5.71 -14.02
C TRP A 434 9.51 6.44 -14.32
N CYS A 435 10.46 5.80 -15.01
CA CYS A 435 11.72 6.44 -15.40
C CYS A 435 11.51 7.65 -16.31
N GLU A 436 10.61 7.57 -17.29
CA GLU A 436 10.28 8.71 -18.15
C GLU A 436 9.59 9.84 -17.38
N VAL A 437 8.59 9.49 -16.58
CA VAL A 437 7.81 10.46 -15.79
C VAL A 437 8.69 11.16 -14.74
N CYS A 438 9.65 10.46 -14.14
CA CYS A 438 10.51 11.02 -13.11
C CYS A 438 11.75 11.75 -13.66
N GLY A 439 12.01 11.66 -14.97
CA GLY A 439 13.13 12.32 -15.63
C GLY A 439 14.47 11.63 -15.36
N VAL A 440 15.47 12.39 -14.87
CA VAL A 440 16.82 11.84 -14.59
C VAL A 440 16.72 10.84 -13.44
N GLY A 441 16.65 9.55 -13.81
CA GLY A 441 16.37 8.45 -12.90
C GLY A 441 17.61 7.67 -12.43
N PRO A 442 17.41 6.69 -11.53
CA PRO A 442 18.47 5.81 -11.04
C PRO A 442 19.15 5.00 -12.16
N VAL A 443 20.28 4.37 -11.83
CA VAL A 443 21.14 3.60 -12.76
C VAL A 443 20.39 2.49 -13.54
N PHE A 444 19.25 2.00 -13.03
CA PHE A 444 18.45 1.00 -13.75
C PHE A 444 17.64 1.58 -14.92
N CYS A 445 17.36 2.88 -14.95
CA CYS A 445 16.41 3.47 -15.90
C CYS A 445 16.73 3.28 -17.38
N PRO A 446 17.99 3.45 -17.85
CA PRO A 446 18.29 3.31 -19.28
C PRO A 446 17.82 1.98 -19.88
N ALA A 447 18.00 0.86 -19.16
CA ALA A 447 17.59 -0.46 -19.62
C ALA A 447 16.06 -0.62 -19.75
N PHE A 448 15.29 -0.01 -18.84
CA PHE A 448 13.83 -0.09 -18.87
C PHE A 448 13.21 0.87 -19.89
N VAL A 449 13.80 2.05 -20.10
CA VAL A 449 13.38 2.99 -21.14
C VAL A 449 13.64 2.40 -22.52
N GLU A 450 14.81 1.80 -22.75
CA GLU A 450 15.10 1.11 -24.02
C GLU A 450 14.12 -0.04 -24.27
N GLY A 451 13.76 -0.80 -23.23
CA GLY A 451 12.76 -1.86 -23.32
C GLY A 451 11.37 -1.33 -23.70
N LEU A 452 10.95 -0.19 -23.13
CA LEU A 452 9.69 0.46 -23.50
C LEU A 452 9.68 0.96 -24.94
N ASP A 453 10.76 1.61 -25.38
CA ASP A 453 10.86 2.14 -26.74
C ASP A 453 10.80 1.04 -27.80
N LYS A 454 11.39 -0.13 -27.50
CA LYS A 454 11.24 -1.31 -28.36
C LYS A 454 9.79 -1.79 -28.42
N GLY A 455 9.12 -1.87 -27.26
CA GLY A 455 7.71 -2.26 -27.20
C GLY A 455 6.79 -1.36 -28.02
N ARG A 456 6.97 -0.03 -27.94
CA ARG A 456 6.22 0.95 -28.73
C ARG A 456 6.40 0.76 -30.23
N LYS A 457 7.63 0.53 -30.68
CA LYS A 457 7.94 0.31 -32.11
C LYS A 457 7.29 -0.97 -32.64
N GLU A 458 7.30 -2.04 -31.85
CA GLU A 458 6.63 -3.30 -32.24
C GLU A 458 5.10 -3.15 -32.37
N GLU A 459 4.48 -2.30 -31.55
CA GLU A 459 3.05 -1.97 -31.67
C GLU A 459 2.75 -1.12 -32.92
N GLU A 460 3.60 -0.14 -33.23
CA GLU A 460 3.49 0.68 -34.44
C GLU A 460 3.66 -0.15 -35.74
N GLU A 461 4.54 -1.15 -35.74
CA GLU A 461 4.74 -2.05 -36.87
C GLU A 461 3.54 -2.99 -37.07
N LYS A 462 2.99 -3.57 -36.00
CA LYS A 462 1.76 -4.38 -36.06
C LYS A 462 0.53 -3.58 -36.50
N GLY A 463 0.50 -2.27 -36.25
CA GLY A 463 -0.54 -1.36 -36.72
C GLY A 463 -0.49 -1.08 -38.23
N LYS A 464 0.65 -1.30 -38.89
CA LYS A 464 0.84 -1.03 -40.33
C LYS A 464 0.54 -2.22 -41.24
N ASP A 465 0.64 -3.46 -40.76
CA ASP A 465 0.31 -4.67 -41.53
C ASP A 465 -1.21 -4.95 -41.66
N GLY A 466 -2.06 -4.05 -41.15
CA GLY A 466 -3.53 -4.18 -41.16
C GLY A 466 -4.25 -3.48 -42.32
N ASP A 467 -3.56 -2.78 -43.22
CA ASP A 467 -4.21 -2.05 -44.33
C ASP A 467 -3.87 -2.69 -45.68
N GLY A 468 -4.54 -3.80 -45.96
CA GLY A 468 -4.47 -4.55 -47.21
C GLY A 468 -5.86 -4.97 -47.70
N GLU A 469 -6.49 -4.08 -48.46
CA GLU A 469 -7.45 -4.33 -49.54
C GLU A 469 -8.88 -4.85 -49.24
N GLY A 470 -9.91 -4.06 -49.60
CA GLY A 470 -11.23 -4.59 -50.02
C GLY A 470 -12.48 -4.05 -49.30
N GLY A 471 -13.05 -2.97 -49.85
CA GLY A 471 -14.19 -2.21 -49.30
C GLY A 471 -15.45 -2.96 -48.82
N LYS A 472 -16.00 -2.46 -47.70
CA LYS A 472 -17.40 -1.97 -47.58
C LYS A 472 -17.61 -1.32 -46.21
N LYS A 473 -18.04 -0.05 -46.22
CA LYS A 473 -18.45 0.71 -45.03
C LYS A 473 -19.50 -0.08 -44.22
N LYS A 474 -19.14 -0.51 -43.01
CA LYS A 474 -20.09 -0.85 -41.95
C LYS A 474 -19.63 -0.23 -40.65
N LYS A 475 -20.42 0.75 -40.17
CA LYS A 475 -20.38 1.25 -38.79
C LYS A 475 -20.58 0.06 -37.85
N LYS A 476 -19.58 -0.27 -37.05
CA LYS A 476 -19.72 -0.87 -35.73
C LYS A 476 -18.59 -0.34 -34.86
N GLY A 477 -18.97 0.50 -33.90
CA GLY A 477 -18.11 0.80 -32.77
C GLY A 477 -17.89 -0.50 -32.01
N THR A 478 -16.66 -0.97 -32.01
CA THR A 478 -16.18 -2.00 -31.09
C THR A 478 -14.81 -1.50 -30.70
N THR A 479 -14.75 -0.89 -29.53
CA THR A 479 -13.52 -0.42 -28.92
C THR A 479 -12.55 -1.59 -28.85
N ALA A 480 -11.42 -1.44 -29.55
CA ALA A 480 -10.25 -2.29 -29.43
C ALA A 480 -9.85 -2.37 -27.94
N LEU A 481 -10.19 -3.48 -27.32
CA LEU A 481 -9.84 -3.83 -25.95
C LEU A 481 -9.57 -5.33 -25.94
N GLU A 482 -8.57 -5.76 -26.71
CA GLU A 482 -8.06 -7.15 -26.71
C GLU A 482 -6.55 -7.25 -26.98
N LEU A 483 -5.82 -6.13 -27.17
CA LEU A 483 -4.37 -6.15 -27.29
C LEU A 483 -3.79 -4.97 -26.50
N GLY A 484 -3.54 -5.23 -25.23
CA GLY A 484 -2.98 -4.25 -24.29
C GLY A 484 -2.70 -4.87 -22.93
N LEU A 485 -2.37 -6.17 -22.91
CA LEU A 485 -1.66 -6.75 -21.78
C LEU A 485 -0.18 -6.43 -22.03
N GLY A 486 0.32 -5.40 -21.34
CA GLY A 486 1.75 -5.13 -21.20
C GLY A 486 2.46 -6.24 -20.41
N LEU A 487 2.41 -7.48 -20.90
CA LEU A 487 3.37 -8.54 -20.62
C LEU A 487 4.40 -8.52 -21.74
N GLY A 488 5.15 -7.43 -21.83
CA GLY A 488 6.12 -7.19 -22.90
C GLY A 488 7.44 -6.62 -22.39
N ALA A 489 7.97 -7.15 -21.27
CA ALA A 489 9.38 -6.90 -20.88
C ALA A 489 9.93 -7.87 -19.82
N ALA A 490 9.10 -8.60 -19.07
CA ALA A 490 9.61 -9.45 -17.98
C ALA A 490 10.16 -10.82 -18.45
N GLY A 491 9.79 -11.29 -19.64
CA GLY A 491 10.24 -12.59 -20.16
C GLY A 491 11.64 -12.58 -20.79
N PHE A 492 12.09 -11.44 -21.32
CA PHE A 492 13.37 -11.35 -22.06
C PHE A 492 14.59 -11.09 -21.16
N VAL A 493 14.38 -10.53 -19.97
CA VAL A 493 15.48 -10.14 -19.05
C VAL A 493 16.15 -11.36 -18.40
N VAL A 494 15.44 -12.48 -18.20
CA VAL A 494 16.03 -13.71 -17.64
C VAL A 494 16.99 -14.37 -18.63
N VAL A 495 16.73 -14.25 -19.94
CA VAL A 495 17.60 -14.84 -20.99
C VAL A 495 18.85 -13.97 -21.23
N PHE A 496 18.71 -12.64 -21.23
CA PHE A 496 19.87 -11.75 -21.39
C PHE A 496 20.78 -11.70 -20.14
N GLY A 497 20.23 -11.77 -18.93
CA GLY A 497 21.03 -11.88 -17.70
C GLY A 497 21.87 -13.17 -17.66
N GLY A 498 21.34 -14.27 -18.19
CA GLY A 498 22.07 -15.52 -18.38
C GLY A 498 23.19 -15.41 -19.42
N LEU A 499 22.92 -14.79 -20.57
CA LEU A 499 23.90 -14.63 -21.65
C LEU A 499 25.05 -13.70 -21.28
N VAL A 500 24.79 -12.59 -20.57
CA VAL A 500 25.82 -11.67 -20.08
C VAL A 500 26.72 -12.36 -19.04
N MET A 501 26.16 -13.21 -18.19
CA MET A 501 26.95 -14.00 -17.23
C MET A 501 27.85 -15.05 -17.90
N VAL A 502 27.37 -15.77 -18.95
CA VAL A 502 28.26 -16.71 -19.66
C VAL A 502 29.28 -16.00 -20.55
N PHE A 503 28.96 -14.81 -21.06
CA PHE A 503 29.91 -14.00 -21.83
C PHE A 503 31.00 -13.38 -20.94
N CYS A 504 30.65 -12.90 -19.75
CA CYS A 504 31.60 -12.44 -18.73
C CYS A 504 32.46 -13.59 -18.16
N ALA A 505 31.90 -14.79 -18.00
CA ALA A 505 32.66 -15.97 -17.59
C ALA A 505 33.62 -16.45 -18.69
N ARG A 506 33.22 -16.38 -19.97
CA ARG A 506 34.09 -16.70 -21.12
C ARG A 506 35.18 -15.67 -21.36
N SER A 507 34.94 -14.38 -21.10
CA SER A 507 35.96 -13.33 -21.28
C SER A 507 37.03 -13.37 -20.18
N ARG A 508 36.67 -13.73 -18.94
CA ARG A 508 37.65 -13.96 -17.86
C ARG A 508 38.57 -15.14 -18.15
N ARG A 509 38.07 -16.25 -18.69
CA ARG A 509 38.92 -17.38 -19.12
C ARG A 509 39.87 -17.04 -20.27
N ARG A 510 39.52 -16.09 -21.16
CA ARG A 510 40.44 -15.65 -22.23
C ARG A 510 41.56 -14.73 -21.73
N LYS A 511 41.33 -13.95 -20.68
CA LYS A 511 42.40 -13.13 -20.07
C LYS A 511 43.40 -13.99 -19.30
N GLU A 512 42.92 -15.01 -18.60
CA GLU A 512 43.79 -15.93 -17.85
C GLU A 512 44.68 -16.82 -18.75
N VAL A 513 44.30 -17.02 -20.02
CA VAL A 513 45.13 -17.69 -21.02
C VAL A 513 46.11 -16.72 -21.70
N ARG A 514 45.78 -15.43 -21.80
CA ARG A 514 46.63 -14.42 -22.46
C ARG A 514 47.71 -13.84 -21.55
N ASP A 515 47.51 -13.86 -20.23
CA ASP A 515 48.50 -13.39 -19.24
C ASP A 515 49.58 -14.45 -18.92
N LYS A 516 49.60 -15.59 -19.64
CA LYS A 516 50.63 -16.63 -19.51
C LYS A 516 51.71 -16.61 -20.61
N GLU A 517 51.63 -15.72 -21.60
CA GLU A 517 52.57 -15.70 -22.73
C GLU A 517 53.57 -14.53 -22.76
N GLU A 518 53.49 -13.55 -21.86
CA GLU A 518 54.43 -12.42 -21.88
C GLU A 518 55.19 -12.29 -20.56
N GLY A 519 56.40 -12.85 -20.55
CA GLY A 519 57.38 -12.72 -19.49
C GLY A 519 58.33 -11.55 -19.71
N TRP A 520 58.55 -10.80 -18.62
CA TRP A 520 59.74 -10.04 -18.21
C TRP A 520 60.36 -8.97 -19.13
N GLU A 521 60.38 -7.72 -18.64
CA GLU A 521 61.64 -6.98 -18.50
C GLU A 521 61.53 -5.86 -17.44
N MET A 522 62.53 -5.80 -16.55
CA MET A 522 62.72 -4.78 -15.51
C MET A 522 63.36 -3.53 -16.12
N GLY A 523 62.85 -2.35 -15.74
CA GLY A 523 63.43 -1.04 -16.09
C GLY A 523 63.25 -0.04 -14.96
N ASP A 524 64.32 0.14 -14.19
CA ASP A 524 64.47 1.04 -13.05
C ASP A 524 64.65 2.50 -13.51
N ARG A 525 63.91 3.46 -12.93
CA ARG A 525 64.33 4.87 -12.72
C ARG A 525 63.21 5.79 -12.18
N GLY A 526 63.51 6.41 -11.04
CA GLY A 526 63.33 7.87 -10.88
C GLY A 526 62.16 8.36 -10.04
N ALA A 527 62.43 8.59 -8.76
CA ALA A 527 61.62 9.46 -7.91
C ALA A 527 61.60 10.90 -8.44
N LYS A 528 60.42 11.52 -8.45
CA LYS A 528 60.27 12.97 -8.31
C LYS A 528 59.01 13.32 -7.53
N GLU A 529 59.27 13.97 -6.42
CA GLU A 529 58.37 14.63 -5.49
C GLU A 529 58.05 16.05 -6.04
N GLU A 530 56.78 16.42 -6.15
CA GLU A 530 56.33 17.82 -6.34
C GLU A 530 54.89 17.92 -5.83
N ARG A 531 54.70 18.31 -4.56
CA ARG A 531 54.52 19.69 -4.05
C ARG A 531 53.18 20.32 -4.47
N VAL A 532 52.27 20.28 -3.51
CA VAL A 532 51.08 21.13 -3.34
C VAL A 532 51.44 22.60 -3.52
N ARG A 533 50.61 23.35 -4.27
CA ARG A 533 50.63 24.82 -4.27
C ARG A 533 49.21 25.39 -4.21
N SER A 534 48.95 26.06 -3.09
CA SER A 534 47.83 26.95 -2.79
C SER A 534 48.11 28.39 -3.26
N GLY A 535 47.05 29.16 -3.48
CA GLY A 535 47.04 30.62 -3.71
C GLY A 535 46.00 30.95 -4.80
N ALA A 536 44.79 31.43 -4.50
CA ALA A 536 44.35 32.69 -3.86
C ALA A 536 44.28 33.88 -4.86
N ASP A 537 43.25 34.68 -4.60
CA ASP A 537 42.96 36.05 -5.06
C ASP A 537 42.09 36.22 -6.33
N TYR A 538 40.85 36.66 -6.11
CA TYR A 538 40.25 37.74 -6.91
C TYR A 538 39.46 38.69 -6.02
N GLU A 539 39.73 39.96 -6.25
CA GLU A 539 39.50 41.13 -5.43
C GLU A 539 38.18 41.84 -5.77
N VAL A 540 37.73 42.62 -4.80
CA VAL A 540 36.52 43.44 -4.72
C VAL A 540 36.58 44.64 -5.68
N ARG A 541 35.44 45.03 -6.25
CA ARG A 541 35.24 46.36 -6.85
C ARG A 541 33.95 46.99 -6.30
N ASN A 542 34.12 48.06 -5.52
CA ASN A 542 33.08 49.00 -5.10
C ASN A 542 33.18 50.29 -5.95
N GLU A 543 32.06 51.03 -6.00
CA GLU A 543 31.77 52.42 -6.46
C GLU A 543 30.39 52.36 -7.16
N ASP A 544 29.32 53.05 -6.77
CA ASP A 544 29.19 54.38 -6.13
C ASP A 544 27.94 54.51 -5.22
N GLU A 545 28.07 55.38 -4.22
CA GLU A 545 27.00 55.94 -3.37
C GLU A 545 26.25 57.08 -4.09
N GLU A 546 24.93 57.19 -3.87
CA GLU A 546 24.29 58.50 -3.76
C GLU A 546 23.19 58.48 -2.67
N THR A 547 23.12 59.59 -1.95
CA THR A 547 22.63 59.78 -0.58
C THR A 547 21.16 60.20 -0.44
N VAL A 548 20.47 59.55 0.52
CA VAL A 548 19.64 60.09 1.64
C VAL A 548 18.67 61.27 1.42
N ASN A 549 17.36 61.07 1.68
CA ASN A 549 16.63 61.75 2.78
C ASN A 549 15.27 61.07 3.14
N PRO A 550 14.75 61.25 4.38
CA PRO A 550 13.80 60.35 5.04
C PRO A 550 12.40 60.95 5.31
N MET A 551 11.59 60.17 6.05
CA MET A 551 10.29 60.47 6.69
C MET A 551 9.01 60.32 5.85
N ARG A 552 8.24 59.27 6.18
CA ARG A 552 6.83 59.43 6.53
C ARG A 552 6.34 58.27 7.41
N GLU A 553 5.95 58.62 8.64
CA GLU A 553 5.12 57.78 9.51
C GLU A 553 3.69 57.62 8.94
N PRO A 554 2.96 56.56 9.35
CA PRO A 554 1.67 56.18 8.80
C PRO A 554 0.51 57.04 9.34
N VAL A 555 -0.38 57.43 8.43
CA VAL A 555 -1.70 58.01 8.76
C VAL A 555 -2.65 56.87 9.14
N ARG A 556 -3.24 56.98 10.33
CA ARG A 556 -4.36 56.16 10.79
C ARG A 556 -5.59 57.07 10.87
N VAL A 557 -6.66 56.75 10.15
CA VAL A 557 -7.99 57.34 10.37
C VAL A 557 -9.05 56.30 9.97
N GLU A 558 -9.64 55.67 10.98
CA GLU A 558 -11.01 55.15 10.96
C GLU A 558 -12.00 56.17 10.36
N ASP A 559 -13.05 55.65 9.71
CA ASP A 559 -14.20 56.34 9.10
C ASP A 559 -14.01 56.97 7.72
N ARG A 560 -14.52 56.26 6.69
CA ARG A 560 -15.52 56.80 5.75
C ARG A 560 -16.20 55.70 4.93
N VAL A 561 -17.41 55.39 5.38
CA VAL A 561 -18.64 54.91 4.69
C VAL A 561 -18.57 53.59 3.94
#